data_AF-A0A7H8INY5-F1
#
_entry.id   AF-A0A7H8INY5-F1
#
_cell.length_a   1.000
_cell.length_b   1.000
_cell.length_c   1.000
_cell.angle_alpha   90.00
_cell.angle_beta   90.00
_cell.angle_gamma   90.00
#
_symmetry.space_group_name_H-M   'P 1'
#
loop_
_entity.id
_entity.type
_entity.pdbx_description
1 polymer ?
#
loop_
_entity_poly.entity_id
_entity_poly.type
_entity_poly.pdbx_seq_one_letter_code
_entity_poly.pdbx_strand_id
1 'polypeptide(L)'
;MTKDVITLTQKMPDPLSVLAGLLSGGPDKLMGTTGEDAVVQLCDPEGRPLVSVEAPVLVQVAGEAERLLGATPPPVPFWWTEARAATGVEEAERLAGTFAARLASLTGGSAWPPEAARSLTVVASEGVGVAPTPAAAQPAVDVLTDKVAVVIQDRPVVAMTAWLADARRATARAELGLQIVTSTDARLSPAVRNSLGGWPSRWVVQDEKEGYYDGLSGAVLRWQNGLFAPVESADATPDDPRTPVATAYQEFADTGERQLALTFRTVHPADDRLVLGGALESVWRELTGDPPAGWGTAEPANLPWSLRQLTDVARDRAPEPTWLVVVGSPDRPALATVRISRTTGGVEEDITLAFGYGPDEEPPLGVLPRVAEILATRHHLQSMLLQLRKARRDLMVPPRFEGPGVPLAFVLGAEEVRELPGDRARRTPLAEPPLQLGPTTRPALYYPLPGDPADLSGWHDFERLMRHLKGA
;
A
#
# COMPACT_ATOMS: atom_id res chain seq x y z
N MET A 1 -5.65 -19.47 8.12
CA MET A 1 -5.44 -18.22 7.36
C MET A 1 -6.24 -18.33 6.07
N THR A 2 -6.75 -17.22 5.53
CA THR A 2 -7.42 -17.20 4.21
C THR A 2 -6.44 -17.66 3.13
N LYS A 3 -6.86 -18.57 2.23
CA LYS A 3 -6.04 -18.98 1.08
C LYS A 3 -6.44 -18.19 -0.15
N ASP A 4 -5.55 -17.29 -0.56
CA ASP A 4 -5.62 -16.65 -1.86
C ASP A 4 -4.86 -17.48 -2.89
N VAL A 5 -5.44 -17.65 -4.07
CA VAL A 5 -4.80 -18.27 -5.22
C VAL A 5 -4.84 -17.31 -6.41
N ILE A 6 -3.73 -17.23 -7.14
CA ILE A 6 -3.60 -16.33 -8.29
C ILE A 6 -3.23 -17.17 -9.49
N THR A 7 -3.97 -16.99 -10.59
CA THR A 7 -3.66 -17.60 -11.88
C THR A 7 -3.05 -16.56 -12.80
N LEU A 8 -1.87 -16.86 -13.35
CA LEU A 8 -1.10 -15.99 -14.26
C LEU A 8 -1.10 -16.61 -15.66
N THR A 9 -1.77 -15.96 -16.62
CA THR A 9 -2.04 -16.57 -17.94
C THR A 9 -1.75 -15.61 -19.09
N GLN A 10 -1.32 -16.14 -20.25
CA GLN A 10 -1.04 -15.29 -21.41
C GLN A 10 -2.33 -14.85 -22.13
N LYS A 11 -3.36 -15.71 -22.10
CA LYS A 11 -4.65 -15.47 -22.74
C LYS A 11 -5.68 -15.02 -21.72
N MET A 12 -6.57 -14.14 -22.13
CA MET A 12 -7.69 -13.70 -21.29
C MET A 12 -8.52 -14.93 -20.91
N PRO A 13 -8.73 -15.19 -19.61
CA PRO A 13 -9.72 -16.16 -19.19
C PRO A 13 -11.11 -15.65 -19.57
N ASP A 14 -11.75 -16.32 -20.52
CA ASP A 14 -13.12 -16.00 -20.90
C ASP A 14 -14.11 -16.44 -19.80
N PRO A 15 -15.34 -15.89 -19.77
CA PRO A 15 -16.32 -16.24 -18.74
C PRO A 15 -16.62 -17.74 -18.64
N LEU A 16 -16.62 -18.49 -19.74
CA LEU A 16 -16.86 -19.94 -19.70
C LEU A 16 -15.69 -20.68 -19.06
N SER A 17 -14.46 -20.24 -19.31
CA SER A 17 -13.27 -20.78 -18.66
C SER A 17 -13.28 -20.53 -17.14
N VAL A 18 -13.71 -19.34 -16.70
CA VAL A 18 -13.88 -19.03 -15.27
C VAL A 18 -14.98 -19.89 -14.64
N LEU A 19 -16.13 -20.00 -15.30
CA LEU A 19 -17.25 -20.83 -14.84
C LEU A 19 -16.88 -22.32 -14.78
N ALA A 20 -16.20 -22.85 -15.80
CA ALA A 20 -15.73 -24.23 -15.84
C ALA A 20 -14.70 -24.52 -14.73
N GLY A 21 -13.88 -23.52 -14.38
CA GLY A 21 -13.03 -23.56 -13.21
C GLY A 21 -13.84 -23.69 -11.92
N LEU A 22 -14.86 -22.87 -11.72
CA LEU A 22 -15.66 -22.82 -10.48
C LEU A 22 -16.57 -24.05 -10.28
N LEU A 23 -17.13 -24.59 -11.36
CA LEU A 23 -17.98 -25.78 -11.35
C LEU A 23 -17.21 -27.07 -10.96
N SER A 24 -15.92 -26.98 -10.64
CA SER A 24 -15.16 -28.08 -10.04
C SER A 24 -15.65 -28.51 -8.66
N GLY A 25 -16.48 -27.70 -7.99
CA GLY A 25 -17.08 -28.02 -6.68
C GLY A 25 -18.38 -28.82 -6.72
N GLY A 26 -18.83 -29.21 -7.92
CA GLY A 26 -20.10 -29.92 -8.14
C GLY A 26 -21.23 -29.00 -8.64
N PRO A 27 -22.26 -29.57 -9.29
CA PRO A 27 -23.34 -28.80 -9.91
C PRO A 27 -24.33 -28.20 -8.89
N ASP A 28 -24.32 -28.67 -7.65
CA ASP A 28 -25.30 -28.29 -6.62
C ASP A 28 -24.93 -27.00 -5.86
N LYS A 29 -23.85 -26.33 -6.25
CA LYS A 29 -23.41 -25.06 -5.67
C LYS A 29 -23.99 -23.89 -6.44
N LEU A 30 -24.46 -22.88 -5.72
CA LEU A 30 -25.06 -21.68 -6.31
C LEU A 30 -23.97 -20.73 -6.79
N MET A 31 -24.20 -20.05 -7.91
CA MET A 31 -23.36 -18.95 -8.36
C MET A 31 -24.02 -17.61 -8.07
N GLY A 32 -23.28 -16.70 -7.46
CA GLY A 32 -23.69 -15.31 -7.23
C GLY A 32 -22.73 -14.33 -7.91
N THR A 33 -23.19 -13.10 -8.16
CA THR A 33 -22.35 -11.97 -8.54
C THR A 33 -22.46 -10.85 -7.52
N THR A 34 -21.35 -10.16 -7.25
CA THR A 34 -21.29 -8.99 -6.35
C THR A 34 -20.36 -7.92 -6.91
N GLY A 35 -20.45 -6.68 -6.40
CA GLY A 35 -19.56 -5.58 -6.76
C GLY A 35 -19.63 -5.16 -8.24
N GLU A 36 -20.78 -4.64 -8.69
CA GLU A 36 -21.01 -4.27 -10.11
C GLU A 36 -20.65 -5.39 -11.11
N ASP A 37 -20.92 -6.64 -10.74
CA ASP A 37 -20.57 -7.87 -11.50
C ASP A 37 -19.05 -8.10 -11.71
N ALA A 38 -18.18 -7.40 -10.97
CA ALA A 38 -16.74 -7.60 -11.01
C ALA A 38 -16.27 -8.84 -10.22
N VAL A 39 -17.16 -9.46 -9.44
CA VAL A 39 -16.88 -10.64 -8.62
C VAL A 39 -17.87 -11.75 -8.91
N VAL A 40 -17.35 -12.95 -9.19
CA VAL A 40 -18.13 -14.19 -9.30
C VAL A 40 -17.88 -15.05 -8.06
N GLN A 41 -18.96 -15.55 -7.45
CA GLN A 41 -18.87 -16.35 -6.23
C GLN A 41 -19.44 -17.75 -6.43
N LEU A 42 -18.74 -18.75 -5.89
CA LEU A 42 -19.26 -20.08 -5.63
C LEU A 42 -19.78 -20.10 -4.20
N CYS A 43 -21.06 -20.41 -4.02
CA CYS A 43 -21.72 -20.40 -2.71
C CYS A 43 -22.14 -21.81 -2.27
N ASP A 44 -22.28 -21.99 -0.96
CA ASP A 44 -22.93 -23.16 -0.39
C ASP A 44 -24.47 -23.13 -0.56
N PRO A 45 -25.22 -24.19 -0.18
CA PRO A 45 -26.66 -24.25 -0.39
C PRO A 45 -27.46 -23.15 0.31
N GLU A 46 -26.91 -22.56 1.38
CA GLU A 46 -27.50 -21.44 2.10
C GLU A 46 -27.14 -20.07 1.47
N GLY A 47 -26.39 -20.06 0.37
CA GLY A 47 -25.99 -18.86 -0.36
C GLY A 47 -24.75 -18.16 0.20
N ARG A 48 -23.98 -18.80 1.10
CA ARG A 48 -22.78 -18.21 1.69
C ARG A 48 -21.56 -18.44 0.78
N PRO A 49 -20.69 -17.45 0.58
CA PRO A 49 -19.57 -17.56 -0.34
C PRO A 49 -18.52 -18.57 0.18
N LEU A 50 -18.17 -19.54 -0.66
CA LEU A 50 -17.06 -20.49 -0.45
C LEU A 50 -15.81 -20.02 -1.19
N VAL A 51 -15.95 -19.59 -2.45
CA VAL A 51 -14.86 -19.04 -3.26
C VAL A 51 -15.35 -17.79 -3.95
N SER A 52 -14.60 -16.71 -3.87
CA SER A 52 -14.84 -15.47 -4.63
C SER A 52 -13.73 -15.27 -5.65
N VAL A 53 -14.09 -14.97 -6.89
CA VAL A 53 -13.15 -14.74 -8.00
C VAL A 53 -13.34 -13.33 -8.52
N GLU A 54 -12.25 -12.58 -8.59
CA GLU A 54 -12.23 -11.26 -9.20
C GLU A 54 -12.13 -11.35 -10.72
N ALA A 55 -12.70 -10.36 -11.41
CA ALA A 55 -12.50 -10.18 -12.84
C ALA A 55 -11.00 -10.20 -13.20
N PRO A 56 -10.59 -10.96 -14.24
CA PRO A 56 -9.21 -10.98 -14.68
C PRO A 56 -8.68 -9.58 -15.02
N VAL A 57 -7.52 -9.24 -14.49
CA VAL A 57 -6.85 -7.96 -14.73
C VAL A 57 -5.69 -8.15 -15.69
N LEU A 58 -5.63 -7.36 -16.76
CA LEU A 58 -4.50 -7.34 -17.68
C LEU A 58 -3.34 -6.54 -17.08
N VAL A 59 -2.27 -7.21 -16.69
CA VAL A 59 -1.04 -6.60 -16.19
C VAL A 59 -0.08 -6.33 -17.35
N GLN A 60 0.20 -5.05 -17.58
CA GLN A 60 1.11 -4.57 -18.63
C GLN A 60 2.45 -4.09 -18.07
N VAL A 61 2.63 -4.14 -16.74
CA VAL A 61 3.81 -3.65 -16.03
C VAL A 61 4.66 -4.83 -15.59
N ALA A 62 5.94 -4.80 -15.94
CA ALA A 62 6.87 -5.87 -15.57
C ALA A 62 7.21 -5.84 -14.07
N GLY A 63 7.45 -7.02 -13.48
CA GLY A 63 7.94 -7.15 -12.11
C GLY A 63 6.87 -7.28 -11.02
N GLU A 64 5.59 -7.06 -11.32
CA GLU A 64 4.53 -7.08 -10.29
C GLU A 64 4.30 -8.48 -9.70
N ALA A 65 4.39 -9.54 -10.50
CA ALA A 65 4.22 -10.91 -10.00
C ALA A 65 5.43 -11.34 -9.14
N GLU A 66 6.63 -10.96 -9.54
CA GLU A 66 7.86 -11.18 -8.76
C GLU A 66 7.78 -10.41 -7.44
N ARG A 67 7.38 -9.14 -7.49
CA ARG A 67 7.30 -8.25 -6.33
C ARG A 67 6.25 -8.70 -5.32
N LEU A 68 5.06 -9.11 -5.78
CA LEU A 68 3.93 -9.43 -4.90
C LEU A 68 3.85 -10.90 -4.50
N LEU A 69 4.26 -11.81 -5.37
CA LEU A 69 4.10 -13.27 -5.15
C LEU A 69 5.43 -14.02 -5.06
N GLY A 70 6.55 -13.40 -5.49
CA GLY A 70 7.80 -14.14 -5.73
C GLY A 70 7.68 -15.15 -6.87
N ALA A 71 6.71 -14.97 -7.77
CA ALA A 71 6.42 -15.88 -8.87
C ALA A 71 7.06 -15.40 -10.17
N THR A 72 7.37 -16.33 -11.08
CA THR A 72 7.78 -16.00 -12.45
C THR A 72 6.55 -15.97 -13.36
N PRO A 73 6.13 -14.79 -13.87
CA PRO A 73 4.98 -14.68 -14.74
C PRO A 73 5.33 -15.01 -16.20
N PRO A 74 4.32 -15.15 -17.08
CA PRO A 74 4.52 -15.01 -18.52
C PRO A 74 5.03 -13.60 -18.89
N PRO A 75 5.62 -13.40 -20.08
CA PRO A 75 5.99 -12.07 -20.56
C PRO A 75 4.79 -11.12 -20.59
N VAL A 76 5.01 -9.86 -20.20
CA VAL A 76 3.99 -8.82 -20.29
C VAL A 76 3.55 -8.60 -21.75
N PRO A 77 2.24 -8.35 -22.00
CA PRO A 77 1.17 -8.34 -21.01
C PRO A 77 0.65 -9.74 -20.67
N PHE A 78 0.25 -9.95 -19.41
CA PHE A 78 -0.37 -11.20 -18.94
C PHE A 78 -1.61 -10.91 -18.09
N TRP A 79 -2.48 -11.91 -17.92
CA TRP A 79 -3.69 -11.82 -17.13
C TRP A 79 -3.47 -12.36 -15.72
N TRP A 80 -3.86 -11.56 -14.74
CA TRP A 80 -3.91 -11.89 -13.32
C TRP A 80 -5.35 -12.18 -12.93
N THR A 81 -5.63 -13.40 -12.47
CA THR A 81 -6.95 -13.77 -11.94
C THR A 81 -6.81 -14.20 -10.50
N GLU A 82 -7.47 -13.49 -9.59
CA GLU A 82 -7.42 -13.72 -8.16
C GLU A 82 -8.68 -14.47 -7.71
N ALA A 83 -8.47 -15.52 -6.92
CA ALA A 83 -9.55 -16.19 -6.20
C ALA A 83 -9.21 -16.32 -4.71
N ARG A 84 -10.24 -16.12 -3.89
CA ARG A 84 -10.15 -16.16 -2.43
C ARG A 84 -11.08 -17.24 -1.89
N ALA A 85 -10.54 -18.14 -1.07
CA ALA A 85 -11.32 -19.11 -0.31
C ALA A 85 -11.89 -18.48 0.98
N ALA A 86 -13.05 -18.96 1.42
CA ALA A 86 -13.59 -18.64 2.73
C ALA A 86 -12.66 -19.14 3.85
N THR A 87 -12.43 -18.31 4.86
CA THR A 87 -11.50 -18.62 5.94
C THR A 87 -12.00 -19.72 6.87
N GLY A 88 -11.10 -20.64 7.21
CA GLY A 88 -11.38 -21.70 8.18
C GLY A 88 -12.20 -22.87 7.62
N VAL A 89 -12.37 -22.95 6.30
CA VAL A 89 -13.10 -24.01 5.60
C VAL A 89 -12.14 -24.73 4.65
N GLU A 90 -11.65 -25.90 5.03
CA GLU A 90 -10.64 -26.67 4.28
C GLU A 90 -11.13 -27.00 2.85
N GLU A 91 -12.42 -27.25 2.67
CA GLU A 91 -13.02 -27.47 1.35
C GLU A 91 -12.96 -26.23 0.47
N ALA A 92 -13.16 -25.03 1.03
CA ALA A 92 -13.06 -23.78 0.27
C ALA A 92 -11.64 -23.56 -0.25
N GLU A 93 -10.63 -23.87 0.57
CA GLU A 93 -9.22 -23.79 0.18
C GLU A 93 -8.90 -24.77 -0.98
N ARG A 94 -9.39 -26.01 -0.87
CA ARG A 94 -9.23 -27.03 -1.93
C ARG A 94 -9.96 -26.63 -3.21
N LEU A 95 -11.15 -26.01 -3.09
CA LEU A 95 -11.92 -25.51 -4.23
C LEU A 95 -11.19 -24.38 -4.95
N ALA A 96 -10.66 -23.39 -4.22
CA ALA A 96 -9.88 -22.31 -4.79
C ALA A 96 -8.64 -22.86 -5.52
N GLY A 97 -7.89 -23.78 -4.90
CA GLY A 97 -6.74 -24.43 -5.56
C GLY A 97 -7.13 -25.16 -6.85
N THR A 98 -8.22 -25.92 -6.81
CA THR A 98 -8.72 -26.66 -7.99
C THR A 98 -9.17 -25.71 -9.11
N PHE A 99 -9.84 -24.61 -8.76
CA PHE A 99 -10.20 -23.54 -9.68
C PHE A 99 -8.96 -23.01 -10.39
N ALA A 100 -7.92 -22.62 -9.64
CA ALA A 100 -6.70 -22.05 -10.20
C ALA A 100 -5.95 -23.05 -11.10
N ALA A 101 -5.83 -24.31 -10.68
CA ALA A 101 -5.21 -25.36 -11.49
C ALA A 101 -5.93 -25.59 -12.83
N ARG A 102 -7.26 -25.62 -12.80
CA ARG A 102 -8.08 -25.78 -14.01
C ARG A 102 -7.98 -24.57 -14.92
N LEU A 103 -8.08 -23.36 -14.36
CA LEU A 103 -7.98 -22.14 -15.13
C LEU A 103 -6.63 -22.07 -15.84
N ALA A 104 -5.53 -22.29 -15.12
CA ALA A 104 -4.18 -22.35 -15.68
C ALA A 104 -4.04 -23.42 -16.78
N SER A 105 -4.68 -24.58 -16.61
CA SER A 105 -4.68 -25.66 -17.60
C SER A 105 -5.47 -25.32 -18.87
N LEU A 106 -6.62 -24.64 -18.73
CA LEU A 106 -7.51 -24.29 -19.84
C LEU A 106 -6.96 -23.13 -20.68
N THR A 107 -6.41 -22.10 -20.02
CA THR A 107 -6.00 -20.85 -20.70
C THR A 107 -4.49 -20.80 -20.99
N GLY A 108 -3.72 -21.71 -20.40
CA GLY A 108 -2.26 -21.77 -20.52
C GLY A 108 -1.59 -20.74 -19.62
N GLY A 109 -1.07 -21.21 -18.48
CA GLY A 109 -0.42 -20.37 -17.48
C GLY A 109 0.10 -21.14 -16.28
N SER A 110 0.31 -20.42 -15.19
CA SER A 110 0.71 -20.95 -13.89
C SER A 110 -0.25 -20.49 -12.79
N ALA A 111 -0.19 -21.12 -11.63
CA ALA A 111 -0.89 -20.65 -10.44
C ALA A 111 0.06 -20.47 -9.26
N TRP A 112 -0.27 -19.51 -8.42
CA TRP A 112 0.36 -19.25 -7.13
C TRP A 112 -0.66 -19.53 -6.00
N PRO A 113 -0.23 -20.12 -4.88
CA PRO A 113 1.10 -20.70 -4.69
C PRO A 113 1.30 -21.93 -5.60
N PRO A 114 2.54 -22.36 -5.92
CA PRO A 114 2.78 -23.42 -6.91
C PRO A 114 2.08 -24.75 -6.61
N GLU A 115 1.83 -25.04 -5.33
CA GLU A 115 1.06 -26.20 -4.89
C GLU A 115 -0.43 -26.13 -5.27
N ALA A 116 -1.02 -24.94 -5.41
CA ALA A 116 -2.40 -24.77 -5.86
C ALA A 116 -2.59 -25.31 -7.28
N ALA A 117 -1.56 -25.27 -8.14
CA ALA A 117 -1.59 -25.77 -9.50
C ALA A 117 -1.61 -27.31 -9.63
N ARG A 118 -1.50 -28.07 -8.52
CA ARG A 118 -1.17 -29.52 -8.58
C ARG A 118 -2.35 -30.47 -8.62
N SER A 119 -3.57 -30.03 -8.26
CA SER A 119 -4.74 -30.91 -8.19
C SER A 119 -5.87 -30.42 -9.08
N LEU A 120 -6.31 -31.26 -10.02
CA LEU A 120 -7.51 -31.05 -10.84
C LEU A 120 -8.71 -31.87 -10.33
N THR A 121 -8.53 -32.58 -9.23
CA THR A 121 -9.50 -33.50 -8.63
C THR A 121 -10.76 -32.73 -8.21
N VAL A 122 -11.93 -33.28 -8.55
CA VAL A 122 -13.21 -32.72 -8.08
C VAL A 122 -13.25 -32.80 -6.56
N VAL A 123 -13.50 -31.67 -5.90
CA VAL A 123 -13.61 -31.60 -4.44
C VAL A 123 -15.05 -31.91 -4.07
N ALA A 124 -15.28 -33.07 -3.44
CA ALA A 124 -16.60 -33.41 -2.92
C ALA A 124 -16.95 -32.41 -1.79
N SER A 125 -17.96 -31.58 -2.04
CA SER A 125 -18.30 -30.43 -1.19
C SER A 125 -19.68 -30.56 -0.55
N GLU A 126 -20.24 -31.77 -0.51
CA GLU A 126 -21.54 -32.08 0.10
C GLU A 126 -21.48 -31.89 1.62
N GLY A 127 -22.42 -31.13 2.18
CA GLY A 127 -22.53 -30.90 3.63
C GLY A 127 -21.59 -29.83 4.22
N VAL A 128 -20.81 -29.13 3.39
CA VAL A 128 -19.93 -28.03 3.83
C VAL A 128 -20.75 -26.76 4.06
N GLY A 129 -20.64 -26.18 5.25
CA GLY A 129 -21.28 -24.92 5.59
C GLY A 129 -20.35 -23.91 6.23
N VAL A 130 -20.49 -22.64 5.85
CA VAL A 130 -19.72 -21.51 6.39
C VAL A 130 -20.49 -20.85 7.56
N ALA A 131 -19.81 -20.27 8.54
CA ALA A 131 -20.49 -19.41 9.52
C ALA A 131 -21.21 -18.24 8.80
N PRO A 132 -22.34 -17.71 9.32
CA PRO A 132 -23.09 -16.67 8.64
C PRO A 132 -22.24 -15.41 8.43
N THR A 133 -22.09 -15.02 7.17
CA THR A 133 -21.50 -13.74 6.78
C THR A 133 -22.51 -12.62 7.08
N PRO A 134 -22.14 -11.55 7.81
CA PRO A 134 -23.01 -10.40 7.97
C PRO A 134 -23.39 -9.84 6.59
N ALA A 135 -24.64 -9.44 6.38
CA ALA A 135 -25.14 -8.94 5.10
C ALA A 135 -24.38 -7.71 4.53
N ALA A 136 -23.50 -7.10 5.33
CA ALA A 136 -22.65 -5.97 4.97
C ALA A 136 -21.16 -6.33 4.75
N ALA A 137 -20.76 -7.60 4.90
CA ALA A 137 -19.36 -7.98 4.76
C ALA A 137 -18.97 -7.98 3.28
N GLN A 138 -18.02 -7.10 2.93
CA GLN A 138 -17.29 -7.18 1.67
C GLN A 138 -16.63 -8.57 1.57
N PRO A 139 -16.50 -9.20 0.38
CA PRO A 139 -15.98 -10.56 0.29
C PRO A 139 -14.52 -10.71 0.78
N ALA A 140 -13.83 -9.59 1.01
CA ALA A 140 -12.51 -9.56 1.60
C ALA A 140 -12.48 -9.63 3.14
N VAL A 141 -13.60 -9.43 3.82
CA VAL A 141 -13.69 -9.33 5.30
C VAL A 141 -14.03 -10.68 5.90
N ASP A 142 -13.18 -11.16 6.80
CA ASP A 142 -13.31 -12.46 7.46
C ASP A 142 -14.09 -12.38 8.78
N VAL A 143 -13.87 -11.31 9.55
CA VAL A 143 -14.58 -11.04 10.80
C VAL A 143 -15.05 -9.61 10.80
N LEU A 144 -16.31 -9.37 11.16
CA LEU A 144 -16.87 -8.03 11.30
C LEU A 144 -17.47 -7.89 12.70
N THR A 145 -17.08 -6.83 13.39
CA THR A 145 -17.65 -6.43 14.68
C THR A 145 -18.25 -5.03 14.57
N ASP A 146 -18.80 -4.53 15.66
CA ASP A 146 -19.25 -3.15 15.80
C ASP A 146 -18.10 -2.13 15.81
N LYS A 147 -16.84 -2.58 15.82
CA LYS A 147 -15.64 -1.72 15.92
C LYS A 147 -14.64 -1.91 14.78
N VAL A 148 -14.50 -3.13 14.27
CA VAL A 148 -13.48 -3.45 13.27
C VAL A 148 -13.98 -4.43 12.22
N ALA A 149 -13.42 -4.33 11.02
CA ALA A 149 -13.37 -5.42 10.06
C ALA A 149 -11.96 -6.04 10.10
N VAL A 150 -11.90 -7.36 10.17
CA VAL A 150 -10.66 -8.14 10.16
C VAL A 150 -10.52 -8.82 8.80
N VAL A 151 -9.35 -8.67 8.20
CA VAL A 151 -8.95 -9.32 6.95
C VAL A 151 -7.74 -10.18 7.23
N ILE A 152 -7.86 -11.48 7.02
CA ILE A 152 -6.80 -12.47 7.23
C ILE A 152 -6.14 -12.71 5.87
N GLN A 153 -4.81 -12.72 5.81
CA GLN A 153 -4.04 -12.78 4.56
C GLN A 153 -2.89 -13.77 4.67
N ASP A 154 -2.90 -14.81 3.83
CA ASP A 154 -1.80 -15.76 3.67
C ASP A 154 -1.01 -15.47 2.40
N ARG A 155 -0.34 -14.31 2.37
CA ARG A 155 0.48 -13.86 1.24
C ARG A 155 1.89 -13.46 1.68
N PRO A 156 2.91 -13.66 0.83
CA PRO A 156 4.26 -13.18 1.10
C PRO A 156 4.30 -11.65 1.14
N VAL A 157 3.46 -10.99 0.34
CA VAL A 157 3.23 -9.55 0.38
C VAL A 157 1.74 -9.26 0.42
N VAL A 158 1.29 -8.56 1.46
CA VAL A 158 -0.05 -7.97 1.51
C VAL A 158 0.01 -6.65 0.76
N ALA A 159 -0.64 -6.63 -0.39
CA ALA A 159 -0.72 -5.50 -1.29
C ALA A 159 -2.07 -4.78 -1.16
N MET A 160 -2.16 -3.52 -1.62
CA MET A 160 -3.42 -2.79 -1.70
C MET A 160 -4.22 -3.28 -2.91
N THR A 161 -4.70 -4.53 -2.85
CA THR A 161 -5.56 -5.12 -3.88
C THR A 161 -6.91 -4.41 -3.94
N ALA A 162 -7.65 -4.58 -5.03
CA ALA A 162 -8.99 -4.00 -5.15
C ALA A 162 -9.90 -4.45 -3.98
N TRP A 163 -9.82 -5.72 -3.59
CA TRP A 163 -10.45 -6.28 -2.40
C TRP A 163 -10.13 -5.51 -1.11
N LEU A 164 -8.84 -5.25 -0.85
CA LEU A 164 -8.42 -4.56 0.36
C LEU A 164 -8.78 -3.06 0.30
N ALA A 165 -8.68 -2.44 -0.86
CA ALA A 165 -9.09 -1.06 -1.09
C ALA A 165 -10.60 -0.88 -0.87
N ASP A 166 -11.41 -1.84 -1.31
CA ASP A 166 -12.85 -1.87 -1.12
C ASP A 166 -13.23 -2.10 0.34
N ALA A 167 -12.58 -3.05 1.01
CA ALA A 167 -12.73 -3.26 2.45
C ALA A 167 -12.39 -1.98 3.22
N ARG A 168 -11.26 -1.35 2.94
CA ARG A 168 -10.84 -0.09 3.56
C ARG A 168 -11.86 1.04 3.32
N ARG A 169 -12.38 1.16 2.10
CA ARG A 169 -13.40 2.18 1.76
C ARG A 169 -14.69 1.91 2.52
N ALA A 170 -15.11 0.66 2.61
CA ALA A 170 -16.31 0.26 3.34
C ALA A 170 -16.17 0.51 4.85
N THR A 171 -15.04 0.14 5.46
CA THR A 171 -14.79 0.38 6.89
C THR A 171 -14.71 1.86 7.20
N ALA A 172 -14.05 2.66 6.36
CA ALA A 172 -13.99 4.11 6.55
C ALA A 172 -15.38 4.76 6.52
N ARG A 173 -16.28 4.32 5.62
CA ARG A 173 -17.67 4.81 5.56
C ARG A 173 -18.52 4.36 6.76
N ALA A 174 -18.22 3.19 7.31
CA ALA A 174 -18.89 2.66 8.48
C ALA A 174 -18.24 3.08 9.81
N GLU A 175 -17.20 3.93 9.77
CA GLU A 175 -16.42 4.36 10.94
C GLU A 175 -15.81 3.19 11.74
N LEU A 176 -15.49 2.09 11.05
CA LEU A 176 -14.83 0.91 11.62
C LEU A 176 -13.31 0.94 11.35
N GLY A 177 -12.53 0.35 12.26
CA GLY A 177 -11.11 0.09 12.00
C GLY A 177 -10.90 -1.12 11.08
N LEU A 178 -9.80 -1.11 10.31
CA LEU A 178 -9.37 -2.24 9.49
C LEU A 178 -8.18 -2.95 10.15
N GLN A 179 -8.35 -4.23 10.52
CA GLN A 179 -7.29 -5.04 11.12
C GLN A 179 -6.84 -6.13 10.14
N ILE A 180 -5.59 -6.09 9.71
CA ILE A 180 -5.04 -7.10 8.80
C ILE A 180 -4.28 -8.13 9.60
N VAL A 181 -4.66 -9.40 9.54
CA VAL A 181 -3.98 -10.51 10.23
C VAL A 181 -3.09 -11.27 9.24
N THR A 182 -1.82 -11.42 9.56
CA THR A 182 -0.84 -12.14 8.73
C THR A 182 0.00 -13.12 9.56
N SER A 183 0.73 -14.02 8.89
CA SER A 183 1.85 -14.74 9.50
C SER A 183 3.07 -13.83 9.68
N THR A 184 4.10 -14.33 10.38
CA THR A 184 5.38 -13.63 10.60
C THR A 184 6.26 -13.49 9.36
N ASP A 185 6.02 -14.29 8.32
CA ASP A 185 6.79 -14.26 7.07
C ASP A 185 6.23 -13.25 6.05
N ALA A 186 4.98 -12.81 6.26
CA ALA A 186 4.32 -11.84 5.42
C ALA A 186 4.93 -10.44 5.57
N ARG A 187 4.93 -9.69 4.48
CA ARG A 187 5.35 -8.28 4.45
C ARG A 187 4.20 -7.41 3.96
N LEU A 188 4.18 -6.14 4.32
CA LEU A 188 3.25 -5.17 3.73
C LEU A 188 3.91 -4.46 2.54
N SER A 189 3.15 -4.19 1.50
CA SER A 189 3.55 -3.15 0.55
C SER A 189 3.55 -1.78 1.25
N PRO A 190 4.38 -0.81 0.81
CA PRO A 190 4.29 0.55 1.34
C PRO A 190 2.89 1.17 1.17
N ALA A 191 2.16 0.76 0.13
CA ALA A 191 0.80 1.23 -0.12
C ALA A 191 -0.18 0.81 0.99
N VAL A 192 -0.06 -0.43 1.48
CA VAL A 192 -0.81 -0.90 2.65
C VAL A 192 -0.30 -0.25 3.93
N ARG A 193 1.02 -0.21 4.18
CA ARG A 193 1.59 0.44 5.37
C ARG A 193 1.08 1.87 5.56
N ASN A 194 1.15 2.68 4.49
CA ASN A 194 0.76 4.08 4.54
C ASN A 194 -0.76 4.27 4.73
N SER A 195 -1.55 3.23 4.47
CA SER A 195 -3.01 3.24 4.62
C SER A 195 -3.49 2.89 6.02
N LEU A 196 -2.67 2.22 6.84
CA LEU A 196 -3.01 1.70 8.17
C LEU A 196 -2.88 2.73 9.30
N GLY A 197 -2.98 4.02 8.98
CA GLY A 197 -2.94 5.09 9.98
C GLY A 197 -4.28 5.29 10.68
N GLY A 198 -4.34 5.06 11.98
CA GLY A 198 -5.47 5.46 12.84
C GLY A 198 -6.09 4.32 13.64
N TRP A 199 -6.38 4.58 14.91
CA TRP A 199 -7.09 3.63 15.77
C TRP A 199 -8.55 3.46 15.28
N PRO A 200 -9.13 2.24 15.28
CA PRO A 200 -8.57 0.96 15.72
C PRO A 200 -7.89 0.10 14.62
N SER A 201 -7.57 0.68 13.47
CA SER A 201 -6.88 -0.02 12.36
C SER A 201 -5.45 -0.40 12.72
N ARG A 202 -4.99 -1.59 12.29
CA ARG A 202 -3.64 -2.09 12.59
C ARG A 202 -3.24 -3.29 11.75
N TRP A 203 -1.95 -3.60 11.77
CA TRP A 203 -1.40 -4.86 11.28
C TRP A 203 -1.17 -5.82 12.44
N VAL A 204 -1.92 -6.92 12.47
CA VAL A 204 -1.82 -7.99 13.47
C VAL A 204 -0.98 -9.12 12.89
N VAL A 205 0.12 -9.45 13.55
CA VAL A 205 1.00 -10.55 13.17
C VAL A 205 0.75 -11.69 14.13
N GLN A 206 0.42 -12.87 13.59
CA GLN A 206 0.29 -14.09 14.35
C GLN A 206 1.65 -14.79 14.45
N ASP A 207 2.12 -14.99 15.67
CA ASP A 207 3.38 -15.67 16.01
C ASP A 207 3.10 -16.88 16.92
N GLU A 208 3.69 -18.03 16.60
CA GLU A 208 3.44 -19.26 17.35
C GLU A 208 3.95 -19.21 18.80
N LYS A 209 4.97 -18.40 19.10
CA LYS A 209 5.61 -18.30 20.41
C LYS A 209 5.02 -17.17 21.24
N GLU A 210 4.74 -16.02 20.62
CA GLU A 210 4.33 -14.77 21.30
C GLU A 210 2.83 -14.44 21.12
N GLY A 211 2.10 -15.24 20.34
CA GLY A 211 0.66 -15.08 20.12
C GLY A 211 0.37 -14.06 19.02
N TYR A 212 0.04 -12.82 19.39
CA TYR A 212 -0.24 -11.75 18.44
C TYR A 212 0.53 -10.49 18.81
N TYR A 213 1.06 -9.79 17.82
CA TYR A 213 1.65 -8.47 18.01
C TYR A 213 1.33 -7.55 16.84
N ASP A 214 1.53 -6.25 17.05
CA ASP A 214 1.36 -5.24 16.02
C ASP A 214 2.60 -5.18 15.12
N GLY A 215 2.46 -5.47 13.83
CA GLY A 215 3.61 -5.54 12.92
C GLY A 215 4.28 -4.19 12.61
N LEU A 216 3.67 -3.06 12.98
CA LEU A 216 4.24 -1.71 12.78
C LEU A 216 4.86 -1.11 14.04
N SER A 217 4.49 -1.60 15.23
CA SER A 217 4.94 -1.05 16.52
C SER A 217 5.55 -2.09 17.46
N GLY A 218 5.34 -3.38 17.20
CA GLY A 218 5.76 -4.49 18.04
C GLY A 218 4.90 -4.70 19.29
N ALA A 219 3.88 -3.87 19.52
CA ALA A 219 3.01 -3.98 20.69
C ALA A 219 2.31 -5.34 20.74
N VAL A 220 2.44 -6.07 21.85
CA VAL A 220 1.75 -7.36 22.03
C VAL A 220 0.23 -7.11 22.08
N LEU A 221 -0.51 -7.93 21.33
CA LEU A 221 -1.94 -7.79 21.12
C LEU A 221 -2.71 -8.97 21.72
N ARG A 222 -3.96 -8.70 22.09
CA ARG A 222 -4.95 -9.73 22.42
C ARG A 222 -6.29 -9.37 21.80
N TRP A 223 -7.05 -10.39 21.39
CA TRP A 223 -8.45 -10.21 21.06
C TRP A 223 -9.26 -9.91 22.32
N GLN A 224 -9.84 -8.71 22.38
CA GLN A 224 -10.66 -8.27 23.50
C GLN A 224 -11.70 -7.25 23.04
N ASN A 225 -12.91 -7.32 23.60
CA ASN A 225 -13.99 -6.37 23.31
C ASN A 225 -14.29 -6.19 21.81
N GLY A 226 -14.14 -7.25 21.01
CA GLY A 226 -14.45 -7.25 19.57
C GLY A 226 -13.36 -6.71 18.65
N LEU A 227 -12.12 -6.55 19.12
CA LEU A 227 -10.97 -6.20 18.28
C LEU A 227 -9.65 -6.76 18.85
N PHE A 228 -8.59 -6.80 18.05
CA PHE A 228 -7.24 -6.89 18.58
C PHE A 228 -6.81 -5.54 19.16
N ALA A 229 -6.39 -5.53 20.44
CA ALA A 229 -5.93 -4.34 21.14
C ALA A 229 -4.63 -4.61 21.89
N PRO A 230 -3.81 -3.57 22.15
CA PRO A 230 -2.56 -3.71 22.90
C PRO A 230 -2.84 -4.20 24.33
N VAL A 231 -2.00 -5.12 24.82
CA VAL A 231 -2.06 -5.59 26.20
C VAL A 231 -1.39 -4.56 27.11
N GLU A 232 -2.03 -4.19 28.21
CA GLU A 232 -1.40 -3.33 29.21
C GLU A 232 -0.32 -4.09 29.98
N SER A 233 0.85 -3.48 30.14
CA SER A 233 1.90 -4.01 31.01
C SER A 233 1.51 -3.89 32.49
N ALA A 234 2.11 -4.73 33.35
CA ALA A 234 1.87 -4.67 34.80
C ALA A 234 2.27 -3.33 35.43
N ASP A 235 3.20 -2.59 34.80
CA ASP A 235 3.69 -1.29 35.23
C ASP A 235 2.97 -0.12 34.53
N ALA A 236 1.92 -0.40 33.74
CA ALA A 236 1.16 0.63 33.07
C ALA A 236 0.42 1.52 34.08
N THR A 237 0.42 2.82 33.81
CA THR A 237 -0.39 3.80 34.55
C THR A 237 -1.36 4.46 33.58
N PRO A 238 -2.44 5.10 34.06
CA PRO A 238 -3.37 5.81 33.18
C PRO A 238 -2.70 6.87 32.29
N ASP A 239 -1.60 7.47 32.74
CA ASP A 239 -0.83 8.50 32.03
C ASP A 239 0.34 7.93 31.20
N ASP A 240 0.68 6.65 31.38
CA ASP A 240 1.74 5.94 30.65
C ASP A 240 1.29 4.49 30.37
N PRO A 241 0.42 4.28 29.35
CA PRO A 241 -0.06 2.97 28.97
C PRO A 241 1.06 2.19 28.27
N ARG A 242 1.98 1.64 29.05
CA ARG A 242 3.06 0.81 28.54
C ARG A 242 2.51 -0.53 28.06
N THR A 243 2.87 -0.91 26.85
CA THR A 243 2.57 -2.23 26.28
C THR A 243 3.87 -3.01 26.10
N PRO A 244 3.95 -4.30 26.48
CA PRO A 244 5.11 -5.12 26.15
C PRO A 244 5.33 -5.18 24.62
N VAL A 245 6.59 -5.23 24.22
CA VAL A 245 7.01 -5.34 22.82
C VAL A 245 7.44 -6.78 22.54
N ALA A 246 6.91 -7.38 21.48
CA ALA A 246 7.25 -8.71 21.01
C ALA A 246 8.76 -8.86 20.75
N THR A 247 9.35 -9.96 21.20
CA THR A 247 10.77 -10.28 21.00
C THR A 247 11.08 -10.42 19.51
N ALA A 248 10.21 -11.07 18.75
CA ALA A 248 10.36 -11.24 17.31
C ALA A 248 10.45 -9.89 16.57
N TYR A 249 9.77 -8.86 17.08
CA TYR A 249 9.79 -7.51 16.51
C TYR A 249 11.12 -6.79 16.77
N GLN A 250 11.79 -7.08 17.88
CA GLN A 250 13.04 -6.42 18.28
C GLN A 250 14.26 -6.94 17.50
N GLU A 251 14.12 -7.99 16.70
CA GLU A 251 15.19 -8.50 15.85
C GLU A 251 15.56 -7.49 14.76
N PHE A 252 16.65 -6.76 15.00
CA PHE A 252 17.22 -5.79 14.07
C PHE A 252 18.53 -6.30 13.46
N ALA A 253 18.65 -6.20 12.14
CA ALA A 253 19.90 -6.40 11.40
C ALA A 253 20.09 -5.25 10.40
N ASP A 254 21.18 -4.49 10.51
CA ASP A 254 21.53 -3.50 9.49
C ASP A 254 22.07 -4.23 8.26
N THR A 255 21.24 -4.30 7.21
CA THR A 255 21.60 -4.95 5.94
C THR A 255 22.49 -4.07 5.05
N GLY A 256 22.74 -2.82 5.46
CA GLY A 256 23.37 -1.80 4.60
C GLY A 256 22.41 -1.19 3.57
N GLU A 257 21.22 -1.77 3.37
CA GLU A 257 20.22 -1.24 2.44
C GLU A 257 19.62 0.09 2.95
N ARG A 258 19.22 0.94 2.01
CA ARG A 258 18.66 2.25 2.28
C ARG A 258 17.43 2.51 1.42
N GLN A 259 16.52 3.33 1.94
CA GLN A 259 15.44 3.92 1.14
C GLN A 259 15.50 5.44 1.20
N LEU A 260 15.47 6.07 0.03
CA LEU A 260 15.26 7.52 -0.09
C LEU A 260 13.75 7.76 -0.17
N ALA A 261 13.18 8.36 0.88
CA ALA A 261 11.76 8.64 0.98
C ALA A 261 11.48 10.14 0.78
N LEU A 262 10.46 10.42 -0.03
CA LEU A 262 9.99 11.76 -0.36
C LEU A 262 8.49 11.83 -0.09
N THR A 263 8.08 12.77 0.74
CA THR A 263 6.67 13.10 0.94
C THR A 263 6.47 14.54 0.53
N PHE A 264 5.63 14.81 -0.45
CA PHE A 264 5.41 16.17 -0.91
C PHE A 264 3.97 16.40 -1.35
N ARG A 265 3.56 17.66 -1.30
CA ARG A 265 2.25 18.12 -1.71
C ARG A 265 2.38 19.22 -2.74
N THR A 266 1.56 19.13 -3.78
CA THR A 266 1.40 20.18 -4.78
C THR A 266 -0.05 20.64 -4.82
N VAL A 267 -0.28 21.92 -5.11
CA VAL A 267 -1.63 22.49 -5.20
C VAL A 267 -1.76 23.24 -6.51
N HIS A 268 -2.47 22.64 -7.47
CA HIS A 268 -2.63 23.20 -8.81
C HIS A 268 -3.92 24.00 -8.93
N PRO A 269 -3.94 25.09 -9.73
CA PRO A 269 -5.19 25.70 -10.14
C PRO A 269 -6.12 24.67 -10.80
N ALA A 270 -7.40 24.69 -10.42
CA ALA A 270 -8.41 23.81 -11.00
C ALA A 270 -8.85 24.36 -12.37
N ASP A 271 -8.06 24.12 -13.41
CA ASP A 271 -8.37 24.50 -14.79
C ASP A 271 -8.58 23.29 -15.72
N ASP A 272 -9.24 23.50 -16.85
CA ASP A 272 -9.60 22.42 -17.78
C ASP A 272 -8.38 21.76 -18.44
N ARG A 273 -7.23 22.43 -18.47
CA ARG A 273 -5.97 21.96 -19.06
C ARG A 273 -5.04 21.31 -18.04
N LEU A 274 -5.45 21.21 -16.77
CA LEU A 274 -4.68 20.58 -15.73
C LEU A 274 -4.33 19.13 -16.11
N VAL A 275 -3.03 18.81 -16.06
CA VAL A 275 -2.48 17.47 -16.20
C VAL A 275 -1.83 17.09 -14.88
N LEU A 276 -2.28 15.98 -14.31
CA LEU A 276 -1.85 15.46 -13.01
C LEU A 276 -0.73 14.42 -13.18
N GLY A 277 0.04 14.18 -12.12
CA GLY A 277 1.17 13.25 -12.09
C GLY A 277 2.49 13.84 -12.59
N GLY A 278 2.50 15.06 -13.13
CA GLY A 278 3.70 15.70 -13.69
C GLY A 278 4.78 15.97 -12.63
N ALA A 279 4.36 16.31 -11.41
CA ALA A 279 5.24 16.51 -10.27
C ALA A 279 5.99 15.21 -9.91
N LEU A 280 5.25 14.10 -9.79
CA LEU A 280 5.80 12.78 -9.54
C LEU A 280 6.73 12.32 -10.66
N GLU A 281 6.34 12.47 -11.93
CA GLU A 281 7.19 12.10 -13.07
C GLU A 281 8.51 12.88 -13.07
N SER A 282 8.48 14.17 -12.73
CA SER A 282 9.68 15.00 -12.68
C SER A 282 10.67 14.53 -11.61
N VAL A 283 10.16 14.19 -10.42
CA VAL A 283 10.96 13.62 -9.34
C VAL A 283 11.58 12.29 -9.77
N TRP A 284 10.77 11.43 -10.39
CA TRP A 284 11.20 10.10 -10.84
C TRP A 284 12.34 10.20 -11.86
N ARG A 285 12.16 11.03 -12.90
CA ARG A 285 13.17 11.23 -13.95
C ARG A 285 14.47 11.81 -13.42
N GLU A 286 14.40 12.74 -12.47
CA GLU A 286 15.61 13.32 -11.87
C GLU A 286 16.38 12.33 -11.00
N LEU A 287 15.69 11.38 -10.36
CA LEU A 287 16.32 10.39 -9.47
C LEU A 287 16.74 9.10 -10.19
N THR A 288 16.05 8.69 -11.26
CA THR A 288 16.30 7.42 -11.94
C THR A 288 16.68 7.55 -13.41
N GLY A 289 16.50 8.73 -14.02
CA GLY A 289 16.68 8.97 -15.46
C GLY A 289 15.44 8.64 -16.32
N ASP A 290 14.50 7.88 -15.77
CA ASP A 290 13.33 7.33 -16.47
C ASP A 290 12.02 7.74 -15.79
N PRO A 291 10.88 7.74 -16.51
CA PRO A 291 9.58 7.90 -15.86
C PRO A 291 9.23 6.67 -15.00
N PRO A 292 8.17 6.73 -14.18
CA PRO A 292 7.62 5.53 -13.57
C PRO A 292 7.29 4.46 -14.63
N ALA A 293 7.36 3.19 -14.24
CA ALA A 293 7.06 2.09 -15.16
C ALA A 293 5.54 1.92 -15.35
N GLY A 294 4.78 2.03 -14.27
CA GLY A 294 3.36 1.75 -14.29
C GLY A 294 2.60 2.34 -13.11
N TRP A 295 1.28 2.24 -13.18
CA TRP A 295 0.37 2.71 -12.15
C TRP A 295 -0.92 1.88 -12.12
N GLY A 296 -1.70 2.05 -11.07
CA GLY A 296 -3.03 1.44 -10.91
C GLY A 296 -3.81 2.09 -9.77
N THR A 297 -5.11 1.80 -9.70
CA THR A 297 -5.96 2.15 -8.55
C THR A 297 -5.86 1.14 -7.41
N ALA A 298 -5.15 0.03 -7.65
CA ALA A 298 -4.83 -1.06 -6.75
C ALA A 298 -3.52 -1.72 -7.18
N GLU A 299 -2.98 -2.57 -6.32
CA GLU A 299 -1.89 -3.49 -6.66
C GLU A 299 -2.46 -4.85 -7.10
N PRO A 300 -1.92 -5.50 -8.16
CA PRO A 300 -0.77 -5.07 -8.97
C PRO A 300 -1.07 -3.83 -9.83
N ALA A 301 -0.06 -2.96 -9.97
CA ALA A 301 -0.10 -1.88 -10.94
C ALA A 301 -0.17 -2.48 -12.34
N ASN A 302 -1.30 -2.27 -13.02
CA ASN A 302 -1.64 -3.02 -14.22
C ASN A 302 -1.51 -2.20 -15.52
N LEU A 303 -1.41 -0.87 -15.40
CA LEU A 303 -1.34 0.05 -16.54
C LEU A 303 0.07 0.64 -16.69
N PRO A 304 0.57 0.81 -17.92
CA PRO A 304 1.80 1.55 -18.16
C PRO A 304 1.61 3.02 -17.77
N TRP A 305 2.70 3.69 -17.38
CA TRP A 305 2.66 5.09 -16.95
C TRP A 305 2.05 6.01 -18.02
N SER A 306 1.01 6.76 -17.65
CA SER A 306 0.33 7.70 -18.53
C SER A 306 -0.31 8.84 -17.75
N LEU A 307 0.28 10.04 -17.84
CA LEU A 307 -0.29 11.25 -17.24
C LEU A 307 -1.72 11.52 -17.69
N ARG A 308 -2.02 11.27 -18.97
CA ARG A 308 -3.35 11.45 -19.55
C ARG A 308 -4.38 10.54 -18.89
N GLN A 309 -4.14 9.22 -18.88
CA GLN A 309 -5.12 8.27 -18.33
C GLN A 309 -5.32 8.49 -16.83
N LEU A 310 -4.24 8.78 -16.10
CA LEU A 310 -4.31 9.13 -14.68
C LEU A 310 -5.16 10.39 -14.45
N THR A 311 -4.97 11.42 -15.26
CA THR A 311 -5.74 12.66 -15.20
C THR A 311 -7.22 12.42 -15.53
N ASP A 312 -7.51 11.60 -16.54
CA ASP A 312 -8.87 11.24 -16.93
C ASP A 312 -9.60 10.53 -15.77
N VAL A 313 -8.96 9.54 -15.12
CA VAL A 313 -9.52 8.86 -13.93
C VAL A 313 -9.78 9.83 -12.78
N ALA A 314 -8.84 10.72 -12.50
CA ALA A 314 -9.00 11.70 -11.42
C ALA A 314 -10.12 12.71 -11.73
N ARG A 315 -10.29 13.08 -13.00
CA ARG A 315 -11.33 14.00 -13.47
C ARG A 315 -12.71 13.37 -13.41
N ASP A 316 -12.86 12.13 -13.87
CA ASP A 316 -14.14 11.41 -13.89
C ASP A 316 -14.66 11.14 -12.47
N ARG A 317 -13.75 11.02 -11.51
CA ARG A 317 -14.09 10.84 -10.09
C ARG A 317 -14.30 12.14 -9.33
N ALA A 318 -14.01 13.30 -9.89
CA ALA A 318 -14.14 14.55 -9.15
C ALA A 318 -15.63 14.87 -8.86
N PRO A 319 -15.99 15.31 -7.65
CA PRO A 319 -15.12 15.80 -6.57
C PRO A 319 -14.60 14.73 -5.60
N GLU A 320 -14.99 13.46 -5.72
CA GLU A 320 -14.46 12.39 -4.89
C GLU A 320 -12.93 12.24 -5.07
N PRO A 321 -12.18 11.96 -3.98
CA PRO A 321 -10.75 11.79 -4.08
C PRO A 321 -10.39 10.54 -4.89
N THR A 322 -9.25 10.63 -5.56
CA THR A 322 -8.64 9.52 -6.30
C THR A 322 -7.36 9.11 -5.59
N TRP A 323 -7.16 7.81 -5.39
CA TRP A 323 -5.95 7.26 -4.81
C TRP A 323 -5.33 6.25 -5.78
N LEU A 324 -4.02 6.32 -5.94
CA LEU A 324 -3.27 5.57 -6.94
C LEU A 324 -2.00 4.99 -6.34
N VAL A 325 -1.58 3.83 -6.85
CA VAL A 325 -0.24 3.29 -6.68
C VAL A 325 0.54 3.47 -7.98
N VAL A 326 1.82 3.82 -7.86
CA VAL A 326 2.74 4.02 -8.98
C VAL A 326 4.01 3.24 -8.69
N VAL A 327 4.53 2.50 -9.66
CA VAL A 327 5.66 1.57 -9.49
C VAL A 327 6.78 1.86 -10.47
N GLY A 328 8.00 1.57 -10.03
CA GLY A 328 9.22 1.63 -10.84
C GLY A 328 9.47 0.36 -11.65
N SER A 329 10.56 0.36 -12.41
CA SER A 329 11.03 -0.86 -13.09
C SER A 329 11.66 -1.83 -12.08
N PRO A 330 11.77 -3.13 -12.43
CA PRO A 330 12.46 -4.12 -11.59
C PRO A 330 13.90 -3.74 -11.22
N ASP A 331 14.60 -3.03 -12.13
CA ASP A 331 16.00 -2.63 -11.93
C ASP A 331 16.16 -1.58 -10.82
N ARG A 332 15.15 -0.70 -10.66
CA ARG A 332 15.10 0.32 -9.60
C ARG A 332 13.78 0.21 -8.84
N PRO A 333 13.75 -0.60 -7.76
CA PRO A 333 12.58 -0.70 -6.89
C PRO A 333 12.17 0.67 -6.37
N ALA A 334 10.97 1.08 -6.76
CA ALA A 334 10.39 2.37 -6.43
C ALA A 334 8.88 2.22 -6.35
N LEU A 335 8.25 2.86 -5.37
CA LEU A 335 6.81 2.86 -5.21
C LEU A 335 6.36 4.21 -4.68
N ALA A 336 5.33 4.78 -5.30
CA ALA A 336 4.61 5.93 -4.78
C ALA A 336 3.13 5.63 -4.59
N THR A 337 2.56 6.29 -3.59
CA THR A 337 1.11 6.46 -3.46
C THR A 337 0.76 7.91 -3.73
N VAL A 338 -0.23 8.14 -4.58
CA VAL A 338 -0.71 9.48 -4.92
C VAL A 338 -2.17 9.60 -4.49
N ARG A 339 -2.51 10.63 -3.72
CA ARG A 339 -3.88 11.00 -3.42
C ARG A 339 -4.19 12.35 -4.05
N ILE A 340 -5.18 12.36 -4.93
CA ILE A 340 -5.64 13.54 -5.66
C ILE A 340 -6.96 13.98 -5.05
N SER A 341 -7.08 15.25 -4.67
CA SER A 341 -8.30 15.80 -4.06
C SER A 341 -8.63 17.17 -4.60
N ARG A 342 -9.92 17.42 -4.86
CA ARG A 342 -10.41 18.76 -5.19
C ARG A 342 -10.74 19.50 -3.89
N THR A 343 -10.09 20.64 -3.67
CA THR A 343 -10.32 21.49 -2.49
C THR A 343 -10.74 22.90 -2.94
N THR A 344 -11.03 23.77 -1.97
CA THR A 344 -11.31 25.19 -2.26
C THR A 344 -10.07 25.93 -2.77
N GLY A 345 -8.87 25.43 -2.49
CA GLY A 345 -7.59 26.00 -2.93
C GLY A 345 -7.15 25.55 -4.33
N GLY A 346 -7.76 24.49 -4.89
CA GLY A 346 -7.39 23.94 -6.18
C GLY A 346 -7.50 22.42 -6.23
N VAL A 347 -6.62 21.79 -7.00
CA VAL A 347 -6.46 20.33 -7.03
C VAL A 347 -5.14 19.99 -6.35
N GLU A 348 -5.23 19.24 -5.25
CA GLU A 348 -4.09 18.83 -4.44
C GLU A 348 -3.61 17.44 -4.88
N GLU A 349 -2.29 17.29 -5.08
CA GLU A 349 -1.64 15.97 -5.16
C GLU A 349 -0.79 15.76 -3.90
N ASP A 350 -1.22 14.84 -3.05
CA ASP A 350 -0.50 14.31 -1.89
C ASP A 350 0.31 13.07 -2.32
N ILE A 351 1.63 13.15 -2.28
CA ILE A 351 2.51 12.10 -2.82
C ILE A 351 3.44 11.60 -1.72
N THR A 352 3.46 10.28 -1.53
CA THR A 352 4.45 9.57 -0.72
C THR A 352 5.19 8.60 -1.62
N LEU A 353 6.50 8.74 -1.74
CA LEU A 353 7.36 8.02 -2.68
C LEU A 353 8.60 7.49 -1.95
N ALA A 354 9.05 6.30 -2.32
CA ALA A 354 10.33 5.76 -1.88
C ALA A 354 11.07 5.06 -3.02
N PHE A 355 12.40 5.17 -3.00
CA PHE A 355 13.33 4.44 -3.86
C PHE A 355 14.25 3.56 -3.01
N GLY A 356 14.44 2.32 -3.41
CA GLY A 356 15.32 1.37 -2.75
C GLY A 356 16.74 1.37 -3.30
N TYR A 357 17.71 1.25 -2.39
CA TYR A 357 19.14 1.16 -2.68
C TYR A 357 19.74 -0.02 -1.91
N GLY A 358 20.49 -0.87 -2.63
CA GLY A 358 21.28 -1.94 -2.05
C GLY A 358 22.49 -1.43 -1.26
N PRO A 359 23.22 -2.31 -0.55
CA PRO A 359 24.38 -1.93 0.26
C PRO A 359 25.52 -1.29 -0.55
N ASP A 360 25.62 -1.64 -1.84
CA ASP A 360 26.64 -1.12 -2.76
C ASP A 360 26.12 0.06 -3.62
N GLU A 361 24.88 0.52 -3.39
CA GLU A 361 24.26 1.62 -4.13
C GLU A 361 24.16 2.88 -3.27
N GLU A 362 24.81 3.97 -3.69
CA GLU A 362 24.71 5.25 -2.98
C GLU A 362 23.46 6.04 -3.41
N PRO A 363 22.58 6.44 -2.47
CA PRO A 363 21.45 7.32 -2.79
C PRO A 363 21.94 8.68 -3.34
N PRO A 364 21.31 9.24 -4.38
CA PRO A 364 21.77 10.47 -5.05
C PRO A 364 21.39 11.74 -4.27
N LEU A 365 21.88 11.88 -3.03
CA LEU A 365 21.48 12.96 -2.11
C LEU A 365 21.82 14.37 -2.64
N GLY A 366 22.90 14.50 -3.43
CA GLY A 366 23.31 15.78 -4.02
C GLY A 366 22.32 16.36 -5.04
N VAL A 367 21.41 15.54 -5.59
CA VAL A 367 20.40 15.96 -6.58
C VAL A 367 19.15 16.54 -5.90
N LEU A 368 18.97 16.31 -4.59
CA LEU A 368 17.75 16.67 -3.87
C LEU A 368 17.37 18.17 -3.90
N PRO A 369 18.30 19.14 -3.77
CA PRO A 369 17.97 20.55 -3.93
C PRO A 369 17.40 20.88 -5.32
N ARG A 370 17.91 20.24 -6.37
CA ARG A 370 17.42 20.41 -7.75
C ARG A 370 16.03 19.81 -7.92
N VAL A 371 15.77 18.64 -7.33
CA VAL A 371 14.41 18.03 -7.32
C VAL A 371 13.42 18.99 -6.67
N ALA A 372 13.76 19.53 -5.50
CA ALA A 372 12.93 20.50 -4.80
C ALA A 372 12.70 21.78 -5.62
N GLU A 373 13.73 22.29 -6.31
CA GLU A 373 13.60 23.46 -7.18
C GLU A 373 12.66 23.23 -8.36
N ILE A 374 12.75 22.06 -9.00
CA ILE A 374 11.85 21.69 -10.10
C ILE A 374 10.39 21.67 -9.62
N LEU A 375 10.13 21.07 -8.46
CA LEU A 375 8.78 21.04 -7.89
C LEU A 375 8.30 22.46 -7.53
N ALA A 376 9.14 23.25 -6.88
CA ALA A 376 8.80 24.62 -6.47
C ALA A 376 8.51 25.55 -7.66
N THR A 377 9.24 25.39 -8.77
CA THR A 377 9.16 26.31 -9.91
C THR A 377 8.15 25.87 -10.98
N ARG A 378 7.88 24.56 -11.11
CA ARG A 378 7.05 24.02 -12.20
C ARG A 378 5.76 23.36 -11.74
N HIS A 379 5.66 22.96 -10.47
CA HIS A 379 4.60 22.07 -10.00
C HIS A 379 3.88 22.59 -8.76
N HIS A 380 3.93 23.90 -8.49
CA HIS A 380 3.18 24.50 -7.37
C HIS A 380 3.37 23.75 -6.04
N LEU A 381 4.63 23.41 -5.72
CA LEU A 381 4.96 22.74 -4.46
C LEU A 381 4.44 23.58 -3.29
N GLN A 382 3.71 22.92 -2.39
CA GLN A 382 3.29 23.47 -1.11
C GLN A 382 4.30 23.14 -0.01
N SER A 383 4.63 21.85 0.13
CA SER A 383 5.66 21.42 1.08
C SER A 383 6.25 20.07 0.67
N MET A 384 7.46 19.79 1.12
CA MET A 384 8.16 18.54 0.89
C MET A 384 9.03 18.17 2.08
N LEU A 385 9.05 16.89 2.43
CA LEU A 385 9.93 16.28 3.41
C LEU A 385 10.77 15.21 2.71
N LEU A 386 12.08 15.30 2.91
CA LEU A 386 13.08 14.35 2.43
C LEU A 386 13.59 13.53 3.60
N GLN A 387 13.64 12.21 3.45
CA GLN A 387 14.13 11.32 4.51
C GLN A 387 15.01 10.20 3.95
N LEU A 388 16.00 9.79 4.73
CA LEU A 388 16.75 8.55 4.48
C LEU A 388 16.35 7.49 5.52
N ARG A 389 16.06 6.28 5.07
CA ARG A 389 15.66 5.16 5.94
C ARG A 389 16.67 4.03 5.84
N LYS A 390 16.97 3.39 6.97
CA LYS A 390 17.62 2.07 7.01
C LYS A 390 16.54 1.01 6.88
N ALA A 391 16.26 0.59 5.65
CA ALA A 391 15.15 -0.27 5.31
C ALA A 391 15.43 -0.99 3.99
N ARG A 392 14.67 -2.06 3.72
CA ARG A 392 14.92 -2.99 2.60
C ARG A 392 14.95 -2.32 1.23
N ARG A 393 15.79 -2.80 0.31
CA ARG A 393 15.81 -2.32 -1.08
C ARG A 393 14.50 -2.58 -1.82
N ASP A 394 13.80 -3.66 -1.52
CA ASP A 394 12.54 -4.04 -2.19
C ASP A 394 11.31 -3.24 -1.74
N LEU A 395 11.49 -2.29 -0.81
CA LEU A 395 10.45 -1.45 -0.20
C LEU A 395 9.42 -2.18 0.66
N MET A 396 9.45 -3.52 0.70
CA MET A 396 8.51 -4.29 1.49
C MET A 396 8.77 -4.10 2.97
N VAL A 397 7.70 -4.05 3.75
CA VAL A 397 7.76 -3.71 5.17
C VAL A 397 7.63 -5.01 5.97
N PRO A 398 8.69 -5.47 6.65
CA PRO A 398 8.63 -6.67 7.48
C PRO A 398 7.91 -6.38 8.81
N PRO A 399 7.41 -7.42 9.51
CA PRO A 399 6.80 -7.29 10.84
C PRO A 399 7.87 -7.20 11.92
N ARG A 400 8.89 -6.37 11.69
CA ARG A 400 10.07 -6.22 12.53
C ARG A 400 10.45 -4.75 12.60
N PHE A 401 11.22 -4.40 13.61
CA PHE A 401 11.65 -3.03 13.81
C PHE A 401 12.53 -2.56 12.64
N GLU A 402 11.98 -1.64 11.84
CA GLU A 402 12.73 -0.77 10.96
C GLU A 402 12.74 0.63 11.57
N GLY A 403 13.94 1.20 11.77
CA GLY A 403 14.09 2.54 12.32
C GLY A 403 13.34 3.59 11.49
N PRO A 404 12.86 4.68 12.13
CA PRO A 404 12.20 5.76 11.40
C PRO A 404 13.17 6.42 10.42
N GLY A 405 12.63 7.01 9.36
CA GLY A 405 13.45 7.80 8.44
C GLY A 405 14.02 9.03 9.10
N VAL A 406 15.30 9.29 8.87
CA VAL A 406 15.99 10.49 9.33
C VAL A 406 15.69 11.63 8.36
N PRO A 407 15.10 12.75 8.81
CA PRO A 407 14.88 13.92 7.97
C PRO A 407 16.20 14.48 7.42
N LEU A 408 16.29 14.63 6.10
CA LEU A 408 17.42 15.23 5.39
C LEU A 408 17.19 16.70 5.09
N ALA A 409 15.95 17.04 4.73
CA ALA A 409 15.56 18.41 4.45
C ALA A 409 14.04 18.57 4.49
N PHE A 410 13.62 19.80 4.75
CA PHE A 410 12.24 20.24 4.56
C PHE A 410 12.21 21.35 3.52
N VAL A 411 11.17 21.41 2.71
CA VAL A 411 11.00 22.45 1.69
C VAL A 411 9.63 23.09 1.86
N LEU A 412 9.62 24.41 1.85
CA LEU A 412 8.41 25.21 1.90
C LEU A 412 8.19 25.88 0.54
N GLY A 413 6.99 25.69 -0.01
CA GLY A 413 6.54 26.29 -1.25
C GLY A 413 6.52 27.81 -1.21
N ALA A 414 6.53 28.44 -2.38
CA ALA A 414 6.63 29.88 -2.47
C ALA A 414 5.37 30.61 -1.95
N GLU A 415 4.20 29.96 -2.02
CA GLU A 415 2.96 30.52 -1.47
C GLU A 415 2.99 30.51 0.05
N GLU A 416 3.45 29.40 0.62
CA GLU A 416 3.55 29.19 2.06
C GLU A 416 4.62 30.10 2.67
N VAL A 417 5.74 30.32 1.98
CA VAL A 417 6.76 31.30 2.39
C VAL A 417 6.17 32.71 2.47
N ARG A 418 5.32 33.09 1.52
CA ARG A 418 4.69 34.42 1.44
C ARG A 418 3.58 34.61 2.47
N GLU A 419 2.86 33.55 2.83
CA GLU A 419 1.82 33.58 3.86
C GLU A 419 2.40 33.67 5.29
N LEU A 420 3.65 33.24 5.49
CA LEU A 420 4.30 33.34 6.79
C LEU A 420 4.57 34.82 7.20
N PRO A 421 4.31 35.20 8.46
CA PRO A 421 4.50 36.58 8.91
C PRO A 421 5.98 37.02 8.91
N GLY A 422 6.26 38.17 8.29
CA GLY A 422 7.58 38.80 8.31
C GLY A 422 8.68 37.92 7.71
N ASP A 423 9.87 37.95 8.31
CA ASP A 423 11.01 37.13 7.86
C ASP A 423 11.04 35.72 8.49
N ARG A 424 9.94 35.24 9.09
CA ARG A 424 9.94 33.99 9.88
C ARG A 424 10.49 32.80 9.08
N ALA A 425 10.10 32.71 7.81
CA ALA A 425 10.56 31.65 6.93
C ALA A 425 12.09 31.67 6.72
N ARG A 426 12.72 32.86 6.72
CA ARG A 426 14.17 33.02 6.48
C ARG A 426 15.00 32.97 7.78
N ARG A 427 14.45 33.49 8.88
CA ARG A 427 15.09 33.51 10.21
C ARG A 427 14.84 32.18 10.94
N THR A 428 15.38 31.12 10.38
CA THR A 428 15.25 29.75 10.90
C THR A 428 16.04 29.55 12.21
N PRO A 429 15.60 28.65 13.11
CA PRO A 429 16.37 28.25 14.29
C PRO A 429 17.51 27.26 13.98
N LEU A 430 17.64 26.80 12.74
CA LEU A 430 18.67 25.86 12.30
C LEU A 430 20.06 26.53 12.22
N ALA A 431 21.11 25.71 12.24
CA ALA A 431 22.49 26.19 12.13
C ALA A 431 22.81 26.78 10.75
N GLU A 432 22.20 26.23 9.70
CA GLU A 432 22.36 26.69 8.32
C GLU A 432 21.15 27.50 7.86
N PRO A 433 21.36 28.59 7.10
CA PRO A 433 20.26 29.33 6.50
C PRO A 433 19.58 28.51 5.40
N PRO A 434 18.28 28.72 5.15
CA PRO A 434 17.61 28.03 4.05
C PRO A 434 18.16 28.47 2.69
N LEU A 435 18.27 27.53 1.77
CA LEU A 435 18.58 27.80 0.37
C LEU A 435 17.33 28.33 -0.32
N GLN A 436 17.52 29.39 -1.11
CA GLN A 436 16.43 29.94 -1.90
C GLN A 436 16.28 29.17 -3.21
N LEU A 437 15.06 28.72 -3.49
CA LEU A 437 14.73 28.02 -4.73
C LEU A 437 13.86 28.90 -5.63
N GLY A 438 14.13 28.88 -6.94
CA GLY A 438 13.35 29.63 -7.91
C GLY A 438 13.57 31.15 -7.87
N PRO A 439 12.62 31.95 -8.43
CA PRO A 439 12.82 33.38 -8.64
C PRO A 439 12.87 34.17 -7.33
N THR A 440 13.67 35.23 -7.30
CA THR A 440 13.89 36.09 -6.12
C THR A 440 12.62 36.79 -5.62
N THR A 441 11.66 37.05 -6.50
CA THR A 441 10.41 37.74 -6.18
C THR A 441 9.37 36.86 -5.50
N ARG A 442 9.44 35.54 -5.70
CA ARG A 442 8.49 34.57 -5.13
C ARG A 442 9.22 33.24 -4.86
N PRO A 443 10.14 33.23 -3.88
CA PRO A 443 10.99 32.08 -3.67
C PRO A 443 10.33 31.01 -2.80
N ALA A 444 10.62 29.76 -3.11
CA ALA A 444 10.50 28.68 -2.15
C ALA A 444 11.79 28.58 -1.31
N LEU A 445 11.71 27.91 -0.17
CA LEU A 445 12.85 27.77 0.76
C LEU A 445 13.12 26.29 1.04
N TYR A 446 14.38 25.88 0.84
CA TYR A 446 14.90 24.55 1.18
C TYR A 446 15.69 24.64 2.47
N TYR A 447 15.27 23.91 3.49
CA TYR A 447 15.88 23.84 4.81
C TYR A 447 16.68 22.54 4.91
N PRO A 448 18.02 22.58 4.74
CA PRO A 448 18.85 21.40 5.00
C PRO A 448 18.79 21.06 6.49
N LEU A 449 18.68 19.78 6.81
CA LEU A 449 18.72 19.28 8.18
C LEU A 449 20.05 18.55 8.37
N PRO A 450 20.93 19.04 9.27
CA PRO A 450 22.32 18.59 9.36
C PRO A 450 22.51 17.27 10.11
N GLY A 451 21.41 16.65 10.58
CA GLY A 451 21.46 15.41 11.36
C GLY A 451 22.13 14.27 10.61
N ASP A 452 22.90 13.44 11.33
CA ASP A 452 23.51 12.25 10.75
C ASP A 452 22.39 11.28 10.33
N PRO A 453 22.32 10.86 9.05
CA PRO A 453 21.37 9.85 8.60
C PRO A 453 21.48 8.50 9.35
N ALA A 454 22.55 8.30 10.13
CA ALA A 454 22.74 7.16 11.00
C ALA A 454 22.08 7.28 12.38
N ASP A 455 21.68 8.48 12.82
CA ASP A 455 21.06 8.74 14.14
C ASP A 455 19.71 9.50 14.03
N LEU A 456 18.99 9.60 15.16
CA LEU A 456 17.68 10.25 15.20
C LEU A 456 17.76 11.77 15.40
N SER A 457 18.95 12.38 15.35
CA SER A 457 19.14 13.81 15.66
C SER A 457 18.39 14.74 14.70
N GLY A 458 18.26 14.34 13.43
CA GLY A 458 17.54 15.11 12.40
C GLY A 458 16.06 15.38 12.75
N TRP A 459 15.46 14.55 13.60
CA TRP A 459 14.10 14.80 14.10
C TRP A 459 14.03 16.00 15.06
N HIS A 460 15.04 16.22 15.88
CA HIS A 460 15.06 17.36 16.80
C HIS A 460 15.10 18.69 16.03
N ASP A 461 15.95 18.77 15.01
CA ASP A 461 16.05 19.93 14.13
C ASP A 461 14.77 20.15 13.33
N PHE A 462 14.18 19.06 12.81
CA PHE A 462 12.90 19.12 12.12
C PHE A 462 11.78 19.63 13.04
N GLU A 463 11.64 19.08 14.25
CA GLU A 463 10.64 19.54 15.22
C GLU A 463 10.83 21.00 15.60
N ARG A 464 12.08 21.42 15.84
CA ARG A 464 12.42 22.81 16.18
C ARG A 464 12.06 23.76 15.04
N LEU A 465 12.37 23.38 13.79
CA LEU A 465 11.96 24.12 12.60
C LEU A 465 10.43 24.21 12.50
N MET A 466 9.73 23.08 12.62
CA MET A 466 8.27 23.04 12.48
C MET A 466 7.55 23.85 13.55
N ARG A 467 8.04 23.83 14.80
CA ARG A 467 7.53 24.66 15.89
C ARG A 467 7.69 26.15 15.57
N HIS A 468 8.89 26.54 15.12
CA HIS A 468 9.18 27.91 14.69
C HIS A 468 8.30 28.38 13.53
N LEU A 469 8.15 27.59 12.47
CA LEU A 469 7.32 27.95 11.32
C LEU A 469 5.84 28.11 11.71
N LYS A 470 5.35 27.27 12.62
CA LYS A 470 3.99 27.37 13.20
C LYS A 470 3.81 28.55 14.17
N GLY A 471 4.91 29.21 14.58
CA GLY A 471 4.88 30.33 15.51
C GLY A 471 4.63 29.92 16.97
N ALA A 472 4.96 28.67 17.31
CA ALA A 472 4.81 28.09 18.64
C ALA A 472 6.09 28.16 19.48
#